data_AF-A0A9Q1BZ07-F1
#
_entry.id   AF-A0A9Q1BZ07-F1
#
_cell.length_a   1.000
_cell.length_b   1.000
_cell.length_c   1.000
_cell.angle_alpha   90.00
_cell.angle_beta   90.00
_cell.angle_gamma   90.00
#
_symmetry.space_group_name_H-M   'P 1'
#
loop_
_entity.id
_entity.type
_entity.pdbx_description
1 polymer ?
#
loop_
_entity_poly.entity_id
_entity_poly.type
_entity_poly.pdbx_seq_one_letter_code
_entity_poly.pdbx_strand_id
1 'polypeptide(L)'
;MESMFAPYNSSPPLESFISTIEEEVKTHTSAPDFRENLTKSERPAMKNLRHRGDIVIKPADKGCAIVAMRTKFYRDEAYRLLGNPDH
;
A
#
# COMPACT_ATOMS: atom_id res chain seq x y z
N MET A 1 -20.17 32.50 -9.13
CA MET A 1 -18.76 32.93 -9.02
C MET A 1 -17.91 31.68 -8.88
N GLU A 2 -17.54 31.06 -10.01
CA GLU A 2 -16.58 29.95 -9.99
C GLU A 2 -15.16 30.53 -9.89
N SER A 3 -14.37 29.90 -9.02
CA SER A 3 -13.03 30.33 -8.63
C SER A 3 -12.04 30.15 -9.79
N MET A 4 -11.56 31.26 -10.33
CA MET A 4 -10.52 31.35 -11.35
C MET A 4 -9.14 31.38 -10.67
N PHE A 5 -8.68 30.23 -10.18
CA PHE A 5 -7.28 30.04 -9.74
C PHE A 5 -6.58 29.10 -10.71
N ALA A 6 -6.28 29.58 -11.91
CA ALA A 6 -5.19 29.02 -12.68
C ALA A 6 -3.90 29.69 -12.16
N PRO A 7 -2.91 28.95 -11.61
CA PRO A 7 -1.69 29.57 -11.13
C PRO A 7 -0.99 30.32 -12.29
N TYR A 8 -0.68 31.59 -12.07
CA TYR A 8 -0.24 32.58 -13.08
C TYR A 8 1.20 32.35 -13.60
N ASN A 9 1.75 31.14 -13.51
CA ASN A 9 3.15 30.89 -13.85
C ASN A 9 3.42 29.44 -14.29
N SER A 10 2.71 28.99 -15.31
CA SER A 10 3.11 27.81 -16.08
C SER A 10 4.21 28.21 -17.05
N SER A 11 5.46 28.23 -16.59
CA SER A 11 6.58 28.47 -17.52
C SER A 11 6.64 27.31 -18.54
N PRO A 12 6.75 27.59 -19.85
CA PRO A 12 6.78 26.55 -20.88
C PRO A 12 7.82 25.44 -20.64
N PRO A 13 9.02 25.73 -20.09
CA PRO A 13 9.98 24.68 -19.77
C PRO A 13 9.50 23.71 -18.68
N LEU A 14 8.78 24.20 -17.65
CA LEU A 14 8.27 23.36 -16.58
C LEU A 14 7.15 22.44 -17.07
N GLU A 15 6.22 22.96 -17.86
CA GLU A 15 5.15 22.15 -18.45
C GLU A 15 5.71 21.08 -19.39
N SER A 16 6.70 21.45 -20.21
CA SER A 16 7.41 20.50 -21.08
C SER A 16 8.16 19.42 -20.29
N PHE A 17 8.77 19.78 -19.15
CA PHE A 17 9.45 18.83 -18.30
C PHE A 17 8.44 17.86 -17.65
N ILE A 18 7.35 18.38 -17.09
CA ILE A 18 6.27 17.59 -16.48
C ILE A 18 5.69 16.62 -17.51
N SER A 19 5.35 17.10 -18.71
CA SER A 19 4.80 16.26 -19.77
C SER A 19 5.76 15.15 -20.19
N THR A 20 7.05 15.45 -20.28
CA THR A 20 8.09 14.46 -20.62
C THR A 20 8.20 13.38 -19.57
N ILE A 21 8.24 13.74 -18.28
CA ILE A 21 8.29 12.77 -17.18
C ILE A 21 7.02 11.93 -17.13
N GLU A 22 5.85 12.54 -17.31
CA GLU A 22 4.59 11.78 -17.35
C GLU A 22 4.56 10.78 -18.51
N GLU A 23 5.03 11.19 -19.69
CA GLU A 23 5.14 10.32 -20.86
C GLU A 23 6.17 9.20 -20.63
N GLU A 24 7.32 9.52 -20.04
CA GLU A 24 8.35 8.55 -19.67
C GLU A 24 7.82 7.50 -18.69
N VAL A 25 7.06 7.90 -17.67
CA VAL A 25 6.43 6.98 -16.70
C VAL A 25 5.37 6.12 -17.37
N LYS A 26 4.53 6.69 -18.24
CA LYS A 26 3.49 5.95 -18.98
C LYS A 26 4.09 4.93 -19.96
N THR A 27 5.20 5.29 -20.59
CA THR A 27 5.87 4.49 -21.62
C THR A 27 6.95 3.56 -21.05
N HIS A 28 7.36 3.74 -19.79
CA HIS A 28 8.16 2.80 -19.00
C HIS A 28 7.39 1.49 -18.76
N THR A 29 7.24 0.73 -19.83
CA THR A 29 6.78 -0.65 -19.87
C THR A 29 7.98 -1.59 -19.82
N SER A 30 9.00 -1.24 -19.04
CA SER A 30 9.84 -2.28 -18.45
C SER A 30 8.92 -3.00 -17.48
N ALA A 31 8.21 -4.02 -17.96
CA ALA A 31 7.60 -4.99 -17.06
C ALA A 31 8.71 -5.30 -16.05
N PRO A 32 8.53 -4.96 -14.76
CA PRO A 32 9.57 -5.24 -13.80
C PRO A 32 9.89 -6.72 -13.98
N ASP A 33 11.17 -7.06 -14.17
CA ASP A 33 11.62 -8.45 -14.09
C ASP A 33 11.13 -8.92 -12.72
N PHE A 34 9.95 -9.54 -12.70
CA PHE A 34 9.22 -9.84 -11.48
C PHE A 34 9.93 -11.06 -10.92
N ARG A 35 11.08 -10.77 -10.31
CA ARG A 35 11.80 -11.72 -9.51
C ARG A 35 10.97 -11.89 -8.27
N GLU A 36 10.46 -13.10 -8.11
CA GLU A 36 9.79 -13.49 -6.89
C GLU A 36 10.72 -13.15 -5.72
N ASN A 37 10.26 -12.24 -4.85
CA ASN A 37 11.00 -11.79 -3.68
C ASN A 37 10.98 -12.80 -2.53
N LEU A 38 10.46 -14.01 -2.78
CA LEU A 38 10.39 -15.11 -1.84
C LEU A 38 11.27 -16.25 -2.30
N THR A 39 12.17 -16.66 -1.43
CA THR A 39 12.92 -17.91 -1.58
C THR A 39 11.99 -19.12 -1.59
N LYS A 40 12.53 -20.27 -2.05
CA LYS A 40 11.80 -21.55 -2.07
C LYS A 40 11.29 -21.98 -0.70
N SER A 41 11.97 -21.60 0.38
CA SER A 41 11.57 -21.86 1.77
C SER A 41 10.55 -20.85 2.31
N GLU A 42 10.64 -19.59 1.90
CA GLU A 42 9.70 -18.56 2.37
C GLU A 42 8.31 -18.74 1.78
N ARG A 43 8.20 -19.18 0.52
CA ARG A 43 6.90 -19.43 -0.12
C ARG A 43 5.99 -20.40 0.66
N PRO A 44 6.42 -21.61 1.04
CA PRO A 44 5.60 -22.50 1.88
C PRO A 44 5.41 -21.94 3.29
N ALA A 45 6.40 -21.23 3.85
CA ALA A 45 6.24 -20.57 5.14
C ALA A 45 5.10 -19.52 5.11
N MET A 46 5.04 -18.70 4.06
CA MET A 46 3.98 -17.71 3.86
C MET A 46 2.61 -18.36 3.62
N LYS A 47 2.55 -19.47 2.87
CA LYS A 47 1.32 -20.26 2.73
C LYS A 47 0.85 -20.78 4.09
N ASN A 48 1.73 -21.41 4.87
CA ASN A 48 1.41 -21.92 6.20
C ASN A 48 0.98 -20.80 7.14
N LEU A 49 1.65 -19.65 7.08
CA LEU A 49 1.31 -18.46 7.87
C LEU A 49 -0.11 -17.96 7.56
N ARG A 50 -0.53 -18.00 6.29
CA ARG A 50 -1.90 -17.63 5.88
C ARG A 50 -2.99 -18.58 6.42
N HIS A 51 -2.65 -19.85 6.68
CA HIS A 51 -3.59 -20.84 7.19
C HIS A 51 -3.72 -20.84 8.72
N ARG A 52 -2.89 -20.05 9.43
CA ARG A 52 -2.95 -19.93 10.87
C ARG A 52 -4.14 -19.07 11.30
N GLY A 53 -5.07 -19.65 12.06
CA GLY A 53 -6.21 -18.92 12.62
C GLY A 53 -5.90 -18.08 13.87
N ASP A 54 -4.72 -18.27 14.47
CA ASP A 54 -4.29 -17.56 15.68
C ASP A 54 -3.62 -16.20 15.40
N ILE A 55 -3.42 -15.87 14.12
CA ILE A 55 -2.89 -14.58 13.68
C ILE A 55 -3.78 -13.92 12.63
N VAL A 56 -3.73 -12.59 12.59
CA VAL A 56 -4.35 -11.73 11.58
C VAL A 56 -3.25 -10.96 10.89
N ILE A 57 -3.22 -11.02 9.55
CA ILE A 57 -2.27 -10.28 8.71
C ILE A 57 -3.02 -9.16 8.02
N LYS A 58 -2.53 -7.92 8.15
CA LYS A 58 -3.11 -6.73 7.53
C LYS A 58 -2.07 -5.89 6.80
N PRO A 59 -2.47 -5.11 5.79
CA PRO A 59 -1.61 -4.07 5.24
C PRO A 59 -1.26 -3.06 6.35
N ALA A 60 0.00 -2.63 6.39
CA ALA A 60 0.39 -1.52 7.25
C ALA A 60 -0.18 -0.20 6.73
N ASP A 61 -0.54 0.70 7.63
CA ASP A 61 -1.04 2.05 7.32
C ASP A 61 -0.01 2.90 6.56
N LYS A 62 1.29 2.65 6.80
CA LYS A 62 2.41 3.32 6.15
C LYS A 62 3.32 2.31 5.47
N GLY A 63 3.67 2.60 4.21
CA GLY A 63 4.75 2.04 3.39
C GLY A 63 5.04 0.53 3.45
N CYS A 64 4.87 -0.17 2.31
CA CYS A 64 5.44 -1.48 1.91
C CYS A 64 5.63 -2.58 2.97
N ALA A 65 4.88 -2.56 4.07
CA ALA A 65 4.98 -3.50 5.17
C ALA A 65 3.63 -4.16 5.45
N ILE A 66 3.69 -5.26 6.22
CA ILE A 66 2.52 -5.95 6.74
C ILE A 66 2.59 -5.96 8.26
N VAL A 67 1.43 -5.93 8.90
CA VAL A 67 1.30 -6.07 10.35
C VAL A 67 0.72 -7.46 10.63
N ALA A 68 1.42 -8.25 11.44
CA ALA A 68 0.94 -9.52 11.94
C ALA A 68 0.59 -9.39 13.43
N MET A 69 -0.66 -9.69 13.79
CA MET A 69 -1.18 -9.58 15.15
C MET A 69 -1.76 -10.91 15.61
N ARG A 70 -1.75 -11.19 16.92
CA ARG A 70 -2.56 -12.30 17.45
C ARG A 70 -4.05 -11.99 17.25
N THR A 71 -4.83 -12.96 16.80
CA THR A 71 -6.26 -12.80 16.51
C THR A 71 -7.03 -12.28 17.72
N LYS A 72 -6.73 -12.80 18.93
CA LYS A 72 -7.38 -12.34 20.17
C LYS A 72 -7.14 -10.85 20.41
N PHE A 73 -5.88 -10.42 20.42
CA PHE A 73 -5.53 -9.00 20.62
C PHE A 73 -6.20 -8.09 19.58
N TYR A 74 -6.19 -8.51 18.31
CA TYR A 74 -6.84 -7.75 17.25
C TYR A 74 -8.35 -7.59 17.48
N ARG A 75 -9.03 -8.66 17.95
CA ARG A 75 -10.46 -8.62 18.27
C ARG A 75 -10.74 -7.72 19.47
N ASP A 76 -10.01 -7.91 20.56
CA ASP A 76 -10.18 -7.14 21.80
C ASP A 76 -10.03 -5.63 21.52
N GLU A 77 -9.03 -5.25 20.72
CA GLU A 77 -8.81 -3.85 20.34
C GLU A 77 -9.90 -3.33 19.40
N ALA A 78 -10.38 -4.14 18.45
CA ALA A 78 -11.49 -3.76 17.58
C ALA A 78 -12.78 -3.52 18.38
N TYR A 79 -13.10 -4.41 19.32
CA TYR A 79 -14.26 -4.27 20.21
C TYR A 79 -14.15 -3.03 21.11
N ARG A 80 -12.96 -2.77 21.66
CA ARG A 80 -12.67 -1.54 22.42
C ARG A 80 -12.93 -0.28 21.59
N LEU A 81 -12.47 -0.24 20.34
CA LEU A 81 -12.65 0.90 19.45
C LEU A 81 -14.10 1.10 18.99
N LEU A 82 -14.86 0.02 18.86
CA LEU A 82 -16.29 0.06 18.51
C LEU A 82 -17.20 0.42 19.70
N GLY A 83 -16.64 0.63 20.88
CA GLY A 83 -17.42 0.91 22.10
C GLY A 83 -18.19 -0.31 22.62
N ASN A 84 -17.79 -1.52 22.21
CA ASN A 84 -18.42 -2.78 22.63
C ASN A 84 -17.41 -3.67 23.39
N PRO A 85 -16.91 -3.26 24.57
CA PRO A 85 -15.87 -3.99 25.29
C PRO A 85 -16.31 -5.36 25.85
N ASP A 86 -17.62 -5.64 25.94
CA ASP A 86 -18.19 -6.83 26.61
C ASP A 86 -18.70 -7.94 25.64
N HIS A 87 -18.18 -8.01 24.41
CA HIS A 87 -18.52 -9.07 23.44
C HIS A 87 -17.51 -10.22 23.39
#